data_AF-A0A7S1A3P8-F1
#
_entry.id   AF-A0A7S1A3P8-F1
#
_cell.length_a   1.000
_cell.length_b   1.000
_cell.length_c   1.000
_cell.angle_alpha   90.00
_cell.angle_beta   90.00
_cell.angle_gamma   90.00
#
_symmetry.space_group_name_H-M   'P 1'
#
loop_
_entity.id
_entity.type
_entity.pdbx_description
1 polymer ?
#
loop_
_entity_poly.entity_id
_entity_poly.type
_entity_poly.pdbx_seq_one_letter_code
_entity_poly.pdbx_strand_id
1 'polypeptide(L)'
;MPVCGEADGEHPLHGPLMDLFEGTGHWVWIREEGYQELEYEVWGRSRLNLMSTFERWFGRAPEHFYSIMNDGRWQCRVVTTWTGEGGSVDILDKSGIEQMVDYVPGICVCSRGSVRSYVTRHGTHVMLATLHLDGRDFDIRLTTGILGEELHLTLEDLSLNTRGTRVFRRIPCFTVVNPLGQIVTMTTYDKDDFMEALSSMEKEIPPGITILEFKNVNIDEEQAFFSLPDGREWDVDVYSGDIYTLNIKKFRNN
;
A
#
# COMPACT_ATOMS: atom_id res chain seq x y z
N MET A 1 39.86 11.26 6.87
CA MET A 1 38.77 10.62 6.14
C MET A 1 38.63 9.21 6.69
N PRO A 2 37.58 8.86 7.43
CA PRO A 2 37.41 7.49 7.89
C PRO A 2 36.85 6.65 6.74
N VAL A 3 37.46 5.50 6.55
CA VAL A 3 37.18 4.50 5.51
C VAL A 3 35.94 3.72 5.92
N CYS A 4 34.93 3.63 5.04
CA CYS A 4 33.78 2.76 5.23
C CYS A 4 34.24 1.31 5.20
N GLY A 5 34.00 0.57 6.29
CA GLY A 5 34.21 -0.88 6.33
C GLY A 5 33.15 -1.58 5.51
N GLU A 6 33.57 -2.50 4.65
CA GLU A 6 32.71 -3.47 3.98
C GLU A 6 32.01 -4.32 5.04
N ALA A 7 30.68 -4.26 5.06
CA ALA A 7 29.86 -5.15 5.86
C ALA A 7 29.67 -6.46 5.07
N ASP A 8 30.59 -7.40 5.29
CA ASP A 8 30.39 -8.81 4.92
C ASP A 8 29.34 -9.42 5.85
N GLY A 9 28.13 -9.58 5.33
CA GLY A 9 27.05 -10.31 5.97
C GLY A 9 25.89 -10.44 5.00
N GLU A 10 25.43 -11.67 4.76
CA GLU A 10 24.23 -11.95 3.96
C GLU A 10 23.03 -11.17 4.54
N HIS A 11 22.70 -10.04 3.92
CA HIS A 11 21.49 -9.31 4.21
C HIS A 11 20.32 -10.09 3.58
N PRO A 12 19.27 -10.47 4.34
CA PRO A 12 18.08 -11.04 3.74
C PRO A 12 17.54 -10.05 2.69
N LEU A 13 17.34 -10.55 1.46
CA LEU A 13 16.97 -9.81 0.24
C LEU A 13 15.51 -9.30 0.25
N HIS A 14 15.01 -8.89 1.42
CA HIS A 14 13.69 -8.33 1.63
C HIS A 14 13.85 -6.85 2.01
N GLY A 15 13.34 -5.95 1.16
CA GLY A 15 13.25 -4.54 1.51
C GLY A 15 12.36 -4.40 2.75
N PRO A 16 12.81 -3.79 3.84
CA PRO A 16 12.22 -4.09 5.14
C PRO A 16 10.89 -3.33 5.43
N LEU A 17 10.51 -2.37 4.58
CA LEU A 17 9.14 -1.85 4.50
C LEU A 17 8.14 -2.94 4.06
N MET A 18 8.59 -3.95 3.32
CA MET A 18 7.75 -5.01 2.76
C MET A 18 7.34 -6.05 3.80
N ASP A 19 8.21 -6.31 4.78
CA ASP A 19 7.91 -7.22 5.88
C ASP A 19 6.79 -6.68 6.77
N LEU A 20 6.60 -5.35 6.79
CA LEU A 20 5.54 -4.70 7.55
C LEU A 20 4.13 -5.09 7.08
N PHE A 21 3.97 -5.39 5.79
CA PHE A 21 2.65 -5.61 5.18
C PHE A 21 2.36 -7.08 4.86
N GLU A 22 3.22 -8.01 5.29
CA GLU A 22 3.00 -9.47 5.15
C GLU A 22 2.58 -9.93 3.74
N GLY A 23 3.00 -9.18 2.71
CA GLY A 23 2.71 -9.46 1.31
C GLY A 23 1.49 -8.76 0.70
N THR A 24 0.49 -8.32 1.49
CA THR A 24 -0.72 -7.64 0.97
C THR A 24 -1.44 -6.75 2.00
N GLY A 25 -2.13 -5.70 1.54
CA GLY A 25 -3.10 -5.00 2.40
C GLY A 25 -3.72 -3.76 1.79
N HIS A 26 -4.92 -3.42 2.26
CA HIS A 26 -5.63 -2.17 1.96
C HIS A 26 -5.77 -1.34 3.23
N TRP A 27 -5.34 -0.08 3.15
CA TRP A 27 -5.30 0.84 4.28
C TRP A 27 -6.01 2.12 3.91
N VAL A 28 -7.04 2.47 4.68
CA VAL A 28 -7.86 3.67 4.45
C VAL A 28 -7.55 4.70 5.53
N TRP A 29 -7.31 5.94 5.12
CA TRP A 29 -7.06 7.05 6.03
C TRP A 29 -8.23 7.28 6.98
N ILE A 30 -7.93 7.47 8.28
CA ILE A 30 -8.96 7.70 9.31
C ILE A 30 -8.75 8.99 10.12
N ARG A 31 -7.50 9.43 10.33
CA ARG A 31 -7.21 10.67 11.06
C ARG A 31 -5.81 11.22 10.80
N GLU A 32 -5.58 12.44 11.27
CA GLU A 32 -4.29 13.12 11.28
C GLU A 32 -3.95 13.62 12.68
N GLU A 33 -2.67 13.56 13.04
CA GLU A 33 -2.12 14.03 14.31
C GLU A 33 -0.94 14.97 14.03
N GLY A 34 -0.98 16.22 14.46
CA GLY A 34 0.11 17.21 14.25
C GLY A 34 0.28 17.73 12.81
N TYR A 35 -0.46 17.19 11.85
CA TYR A 35 -0.28 17.51 10.42
C TYR A 35 -0.56 18.99 10.08
N GLN A 36 -1.44 19.66 10.82
CA GLN A 36 -1.73 21.09 10.63
C GLN A 36 -0.52 22.00 10.92
N GLU A 37 0.28 21.67 11.93
CA GLU A 37 1.47 22.43 12.30
C GLU A 37 2.60 22.19 11.28
N LEU A 38 2.78 20.93 10.86
CA LEU A 38 3.69 20.57 9.79
C LEU A 38 3.32 21.27 8.47
N GLU A 39 2.05 21.24 8.08
CA GLU A 39 1.57 21.87 6.86
C GLU A 39 1.77 23.39 6.91
N TYR A 40 1.46 24.03 8.03
CA TYR A 40 1.68 25.47 8.19
C TYR A 40 3.16 25.85 8.07
N GLU A 41 4.06 25.09 8.70
CA GLU A 41 5.49 25.42 8.74
C GLU A 41 6.24 25.02 7.46
N VAL A 42 5.84 23.94 6.80
CA VAL A 42 6.47 23.43 5.56
C VAL A 42 5.82 24.07 4.32
N TRP A 43 4.50 24.26 4.30
CA TRP A 43 3.73 24.69 3.12
C TRP A 43 3.06 26.08 3.28
N GLY A 44 2.87 26.56 4.50
CA GLY A 44 2.10 27.77 4.83
C GLY A 44 2.74 29.12 4.52
N ARG A 45 3.85 29.17 3.77
CA ARG A 45 4.39 30.43 3.20
C ARG A 45 4.04 30.68 1.73
N SER A 46 3.35 29.73 1.07
CA SER A 46 2.97 29.81 -0.35
C SER A 46 1.46 29.57 -0.53
N ARG A 47 0.87 30.04 -1.65
CA ARG A 47 -0.58 30.09 -1.98
C ARG A 47 -1.37 28.76 -1.98
N LEU A 48 -0.87 27.68 -1.37
CA LEU A 48 -1.45 26.32 -1.37
C LEU A 48 -2.54 26.08 -0.30
N ASN A 49 -2.71 27.00 0.66
CA ASN A 49 -3.67 26.87 1.78
C ASN A 49 -5.16 26.82 1.41
N LEU A 50 -5.56 27.22 0.19
CA LEU A 50 -6.98 27.16 -0.21
C LEU A 50 -7.40 25.76 -0.71
N MET A 51 -6.44 24.94 -1.17
CA MET A 51 -6.71 23.63 -1.77
C MET A 51 -6.74 22.50 -0.74
N SER A 52 -5.79 22.47 0.19
CA SER A 52 -5.70 21.42 1.23
C SER A 52 -6.87 21.44 2.21
N THR A 53 -7.40 22.63 2.53
CA THR A 53 -8.60 22.76 3.39
C THR A 53 -9.87 22.26 2.69
N PHE A 54 -9.98 22.45 1.37
CA PHE A 54 -11.12 21.99 0.56
C PHE A 54 -11.09 20.47 0.33
N GLU A 55 -9.89 19.92 0.10
CA GLU A 55 -9.63 18.48 -0.04
C GLU A 55 -9.94 17.69 1.24
N ARG A 56 -9.65 18.27 2.42
CA ARG A 56 -9.90 17.66 3.73
C ARG A 56 -11.38 17.56 4.09
N TRP A 57 -12.25 18.37 3.46
CA TRP A 57 -13.69 18.42 3.73
C TRP A 57 -14.55 17.75 2.64
N PHE A 58 -14.07 17.68 1.39
CA PHE A 58 -14.85 17.16 0.25
C PHE A 58 -14.10 16.14 -0.62
N GLY A 59 -12.87 15.78 -0.29
CA GLY A 59 -12.05 14.82 -1.04
C GLY A 59 -12.25 13.36 -0.62
N ARG A 60 -11.81 12.43 -1.47
CA ARG A 60 -11.71 11.01 -1.12
C ARG A 60 -10.58 10.83 -0.11
N ALA A 61 -10.87 10.12 0.99
CA ALA A 61 -9.85 9.71 1.96
C ALA A 61 -8.72 8.98 1.22
N PRO A 62 -7.44 9.32 1.45
CA PRO A 62 -6.33 8.60 0.84
C PRO A 62 -6.39 7.11 1.20
N GLU A 63 -6.18 6.25 0.21
CA GLU A 63 -6.15 4.80 0.39
C GLU A 63 -4.86 4.22 -0.17
N HIS A 64 -4.24 3.30 0.55
CA HIS A 64 -3.01 2.64 0.15
C HIS A 64 -3.27 1.16 -0.03
N PHE A 65 -2.89 0.63 -1.19
CA PHE A 65 -2.94 -0.79 -1.50
C PHE A 65 -1.51 -1.28 -1.68
N TYR A 66 -1.15 -2.35 -0.95
CA TYR A 66 0.13 -3.00 -1.07
C TYR A 66 -0.06 -4.42 -1.58
N SER A 67 0.74 -4.85 -2.55
CA SER A 67 0.72 -6.21 -3.07
C SER A 67 2.05 -6.65 -3.65
N ILE A 68 2.29 -7.97 -3.67
CA ILE A 68 3.42 -8.59 -4.38
C ILE A 68 2.98 -8.96 -5.79
N MET A 69 3.72 -8.49 -6.79
CA MET A 69 3.58 -8.84 -8.21
C MET A 69 4.05 -10.27 -8.50
N ASN A 70 3.61 -10.84 -9.63
CA ASN A 70 3.96 -12.21 -10.05
C ASN A 70 5.47 -12.45 -10.19
N ASP A 71 6.24 -11.41 -10.49
CA ASP A 71 7.71 -11.44 -10.60
C ASP A 71 8.41 -11.21 -9.25
N GLY A 72 7.64 -11.13 -8.15
CA GLY A 72 8.14 -10.93 -6.80
C GLY A 72 8.46 -9.48 -6.45
N ARG A 73 8.27 -8.51 -7.36
CA ARG A 73 8.37 -7.07 -7.04
C ARG A 73 7.17 -6.62 -6.22
N TRP A 74 7.32 -5.55 -5.47
CA TRP A 74 6.20 -4.97 -4.72
C TRP A 74 5.54 -3.84 -5.48
N GLN A 75 4.25 -3.70 -5.29
CA GLN A 75 3.45 -2.62 -5.83
C GLN A 75 2.76 -1.89 -4.68
N CYS A 76 2.95 -0.58 -4.61
CA CYS A 76 2.16 0.31 -3.77
C CYS A 76 1.26 1.14 -4.69
N ARG A 77 -0.06 1.01 -4.52
CA ARG A 77 -1.03 1.85 -5.22
C ARG A 77 -1.67 2.81 -4.24
N VAL A 78 -1.54 4.11 -4.49
CA VAL A 78 -2.10 5.17 -3.66
C VAL A 78 -3.26 5.82 -4.40
N VAL A 79 -4.45 5.72 -3.83
CA VAL A 79 -5.66 6.37 -4.33
C VAL A 79 -5.90 7.65 -3.54
N THR A 80 -6.06 8.76 -4.26
CA THR A 80 -6.39 10.08 -3.72
C THR A 80 -7.51 10.71 -4.55
N THR A 81 -8.04 11.84 -4.09
CA THR A 81 -8.97 12.68 -4.88
C THR A 81 -8.43 12.98 -6.29
N TRP A 82 -7.11 13.17 -6.43
CA TRP A 82 -6.48 13.58 -7.69
C TRP A 82 -6.28 12.44 -8.68
N THR A 83 -6.00 11.25 -8.17
CA THR A 83 -5.73 10.06 -9.01
C THR A 83 -7.02 9.32 -9.38
N GLY A 84 -8.14 9.62 -8.71
CA GLY A 84 -9.38 8.86 -8.83
C GLY A 84 -9.19 7.38 -8.51
N GLU A 85 -10.10 6.53 -8.97
CA GLU A 85 -10.07 5.08 -8.74
C GLU A 85 -8.82 4.38 -9.29
N GLY A 86 -8.16 4.98 -10.29
CA GLY A 86 -6.95 4.42 -10.89
C GLY A 86 -5.76 4.39 -9.92
N GLY A 87 -5.61 5.42 -9.07
CA GLY A 87 -4.48 5.56 -8.17
C GLY A 87 -3.15 5.86 -8.88
N SER A 88 -2.15 6.29 -8.11
CA SER A 88 -0.74 6.27 -8.52
C SER A 88 -0.15 4.91 -8.14
N VAL A 89 0.69 4.33 -9.00
CA VAL A 89 1.28 3.02 -8.80
C VAL A 89 2.79 3.13 -8.78
N ASP A 90 3.39 2.77 -7.65
CA ASP A 90 4.85 2.68 -7.49
C ASP A 90 5.26 1.21 -7.41
N ILE A 91 6.25 0.83 -8.23
CA ILE A 91 6.86 -0.50 -8.20
C ILE A 91 8.14 -0.41 -7.37
N LEU A 92 8.15 -1.10 -6.24
CA LEU A 92 9.25 -1.12 -5.30
C LEU A 92 10.11 -2.36 -5.57
N ASP A 93 11.36 -2.12 -5.97
CA ASP A 93 12.36 -3.17 -6.16
C ASP A 93 12.89 -3.64 -4.80
N LYS A 94 13.08 -4.95 -4.65
CA LYS A 94 13.64 -5.58 -3.43
C LYS A 94 15.15 -5.35 -3.30
N SER A 95 15.83 -5.06 -4.40
CA SER A 95 17.23 -4.68 -4.35
C SER A 95 17.31 -3.26 -3.78
N GLY A 96 17.78 -3.14 -2.53
CA GLY A 96 18.04 -1.88 -1.82
C GLY A 96 19.14 -1.05 -2.47
N ILE A 97 18.98 -0.71 -3.75
CA ILE A 97 19.78 0.27 -4.45
C ILE A 97 19.27 1.62 -3.95
N GLU A 98 20.20 2.46 -3.49
CA GLU A 98 20.00 3.91 -3.42
C GLU A 98 19.43 4.37 -4.76
N GLN A 99 18.10 4.40 -4.89
CA GLN A 99 17.48 5.04 -6.03
C GLN A 99 17.67 6.54 -5.81
N MET A 100 18.63 7.11 -6.53
CA MET A 100 18.45 8.47 -7.03
C MET A 100 17.14 8.45 -7.82
N VAL A 101 16.06 8.87 -7.18
CA VAL A 101 14.75 8.95 -7.85
C VAL A 101 14.83 10.13 -8.80
N ASP A 102 15.06 9.84 -10.08
CA ASP A 102 14.80 10.80 -11.14
C ASP A 102 13.29 10.97 -11.28
N TYR A 103 12.81 12.14 -10.84
CA TYR A 103 11.68 12.90 -11.38
C TYR A 103 10.36 12.14 -11.65
N VAL A 104 9.34 12.42 -10.82
CA VAL A 104 7.93 12.25 -11.19
C VAL A 104 7.31 13.65 -11.35
N PRO A 105 6.80 14.03 -12.53
CA PRO A 105 6.16 15.33 -12.72
C PRO A 105 4.88 15.43 -11.89
N GLY A 106 4.84 16.39 -10.95
CA GLY A 106 3.57 16.84 -10.37
C GLY A 106 3.60 17.40 -8.96
N ILE A 107 4.57 17.05 -8.09
CA ILE A 107 4.41 17.33 -6.64
C ILE A 107 5.55 18.11 -5.96
N CYS A 108 6.79 18.16 -6.46
CA CYS A 108 7.81 19.07 -5.88
C CYS A 108 9.04 19.16 -6.78
N VAL A 109 9.62 20.35 -6.91
CA VAL A 109 10.87 20.57 -7.68
C VAL A 109 12.07 20.43 -6.74
N CYS A 110 12.51 19.21 -6.48
CA CYS A 110 13.75 18.98 -5.71
C CYS A 110 14.96 19.00 -6.66
N SER A 111 15.91 19.89 -6.43
CA SER A 111 17.05 20.07 -7.35
C SER A 111 18.28 19.20 -7.01
N ARG A 112 18.42 18.78 -5.75
CA ARG A 112 19.45 17.88 -5.21
C ARG A 112 18.95 17.23 -3.92
N GLY A 113 19.32 15.97 -3.67
CA GLY A 113 19.01 15.31 -2.40
C GLY A 113 19.67 13.95 -2.22
N SER A 114 19.67 13.45 -0.99
CA SER A 114 20.08 12.08 -0.66
C SER A 114 18.99 11.39 0.13
N VAL A 115 18.68 10.15 -0.22
CA VAL A 115 17.69 9.32 0.46
C VAL A 115 18.40 8.11 1.06
N ARG A 116 18.09 7.78 2.31
CA ARG A 116 18.50 6.53 2.97
C ARG A 116 17.30 5.93 3.66
N SER A 117 17.16 4.62 3.64
CA SER A 117 16.11 3.93 4.39
C SER A 117 16.64 2.72 5.13
N TYR A 118 15.98 2.37 6.24
CA TYR A 118 16.29 1.21 7.07
C TYR A 118 15.06 0.80 7.89
N VAL A 119 15.12 -0.37 8.51
CA VAL A 119 14.11 -0.81 9.50
C VAL A 119 14.74 -0.97 10.87
N THR A 120 14.01 -0.51 11.87
CA THR A 120 14.37 -0.65 13.27
C THR A 120 14.16 -2.09 13.73
N ARG A 121 14.76 -2.47 14.87
CA ARG A 121 14.56 -3.80 15.48
C ARG A 121 13.10 -4.13 15.80
N HIS A 122 12.23 -3.11 15.85
CA HIS A 122 10.81 -3.24 16.17
C HIS A 122 9.92 -3.25 14.91
N GLY A 123 10.49 -3.41 13.72
CA GLY A 123 9.72 -3.51 12.47
C GLY A 123 9.26 -2.17 11.90
N THR A 124 9.63 -1.05 12.50
CA THR A 124 9.32 0.28 11.93
C THR A 124 10.30 0.62 10.82
N HIS A 125 9.78 0.98 9.65
CA HIS A 125 10.55 1.50 8.53
C HIS A 125 10.79 3.00 8.69
N VAL A 126 12.03 3.41 8.42
CA VAL A 126 12.48 4.80 8.51
C VAL A 126 13.19 5.14 7.22
N MET A 127 12.75 6.23 6.59
CA MET A 127 13.38 6.87 5.46
C MET A 127 13.84 8.27 5.89
N LEU A 128 15.10 8.57 5.63
CA LEU A 128 15.72 9.87 5.82
C LEU A 128 15.97 10.46 4.44
N ALA A 129 15.52 11.67 4.20
CA ALA A 129 15.76 12.38 2.97
C ALA A 129 16.25 13.80 3.28
N THR A 130 17.39 14.18 2.71
CA THR A 130 17.79 15.59 2.64
C THR A 130 17.39 16.10 1.26
N LEU A 131 16.55 17.12 1.19
CA LEU A 131 15.97 17.65 -0.05
C LEU A 131 16.23 19.15 -0.16
N HIS A 132 16.62 19.62 -1.35
CA HIS A 132 16.69 21.05 -1.64
C HIS A 132 15.50 21.49 -2.51
N LEU A 133 14.57 22.24 -1.93
CA LEU A 133 13.34 22.72 -2.55
C LEU A 133 13.22 24.24 -2.34
N ASP A 134 12.94 24.99 -3.41
CA ASP A 134 12.73 26.45 -3.39
C ASP A 134 13.82 27.25 -2.65
N GLY A 135 15.09 26.85 -2.80
CA GLY A 135 16.23 27.54 -2.19
C GLY A 135 16.46 27.18 -0.71
N ARG A 136 15.73 26.18 -0.19
CA ARG A 136 15.81 25.73 1.20
C ARG A 136 16.15 24.24 1.28
N ASP A 137 17.00 23.91 2.24
CA ASP A 137 17.29 22.53 2.62
C ASP A 137 16.25 22.03 3.64
N PHE A 138 15.74 20.83 3.39
CA PHE A 138 14.83 20.10 4.27
C PHE A 138 15.51 18.79 4.68
N ASP A 139 15.59 18.54 5.98
CA ASP A 139 15.99 17.25 6.52
C ASP A 139 14.73 16.51 6.98
N ILE A 140 14.25 15.62 6.13
CA ILE A 140 13.00 14.91 6.30
C ILE A 140 13.27 13.53 6.89
N ARG A 141 12.45 13.15 7.86
CA ARG A 141 12.28 11.75 8.28
C ARG A 141 10.86 11.30 8.02
N LEU A 142 10.70 10.29 7.17
CA LEU A 142 9.46 9.55 7.02
C LEU A 142 9.57 8.25 7.81
N THR A 143 8.64 8.04 8.72
CA THR A 143 8.54 6.81 9.52
C THR A 143 7.23 6.11 9.17
N THR A 144 7.33 4.81 8.88
CA THR A 144 6.21 3.95 8.55
C THR A 144 6.19 2.77 9.52
N GLY A 145 5.11 2.60 10.26
CA GLY A 145 4.99 1.50 11.22
C GLY A 145 3.54 1.12 11.47
N ILE A 146 3.34 -0.15 11.83
CA ILE A 146 2.05 -0.66 12.29
C ILE A 146 2.06 -0.67 13.82
N LEU A 147 1.10 0.01 14.43
CA LEU A 147 0.91 0.07 15.87
C LEU A 147 -0.47 -0.52 16.19
N GLY A 148 -0.49 -1.76 16.68
CA GLY A 148 -1.75 -2.50 16.81
C GLY A 148 -2.35 -2.80 15.43
N GLU A 149 -3.57 -2.32 15.18
CA GLU A 149 -4.29 -2.50 13.91
C GLU A 149 -4.19 -1.29 12.97
N GLU A 150 -3.39 -0.30 13.33
CA GLU A 150 -3.27 0.96 12.61
C GLU A 150 -1.92 1.11 11.93
N LEU A 151 -1.93 1.59 10.69
CA LEU A 151 -0.75 2.03 9.99
C LEU A 151 -0.52 3.52 10.27
N HIS A 152 0.68 3.84 10.73
CA HIS A 152 1.13 5.19 11.02
C HIS A 152 2.18 5.60 10.00
N LEU A 153 1.91 6.70 9.29
CA LEU A 153 2.86 7.38 8.40
C LEU A 153 3.19 8.73 9.01
N THR A 154 4.36 8.84 9.62
CA THR A 154 4.83 10.06 10.29
C THR A 154 5.88 10.74 9.42
N LEU A 155 5.62 11.99 9.05
CA LEU A 155 6.55 12.88 8.39
C LEU A 155 7.10 13.88 9.41
N GLU A 156 8.41 13.97 9.55
CA GLU A 156 9.10 14.94 10.40
C GLU A 156 10.01 15.83 9.55
N ASP A 157 9.98 17.14 9.79
CA ASP A 157 11.04 18.06 9.37
C ASP A 157 11.97 18.28 10.55
N LEU A 158 13.15 17.67 10.49
CA LEU A 158 14.16 17.70 11.55
C LEU A 158 14.78 19.09 11.71
N SER A 159 14.75 19.94 10.68
CA SER A 159 15.28 21.30 10.74
C SER A 159 14.38 22.24 11.53
N LEU A 160 13.06 22.00 11.47
CA LEU A 160 12.04 22.78 12.16
C LEU A 160 11.54 22.13 13.45
N ASN A 161 11.92 20.87 13.69
CA ASN A 161 11.39 20.05 14.77
C ASN A 161 9.85 19.97 14.74
N THR A 162 9.28 19.88 13.54
CA THR A 162 7.84 19.73 13.32
C THR A 162 7.54 18.34 12.78
N ARG A 163 6.35 17.82 13.07
CA ARG A 163 5.92 16.50 12.61
C ARG A 163 4.42 16.40 12.42
N GLY A 164 4.03 15.54 11.50
CA GLY A 164 2.64 15.19 11.23
C GLY A 164 2.52 13.69 10.96
N THR A 165 1.51 13.07 11.55
CA THR A 165 1.21 11.65 11.36
C THR A 165 -0.15 11.49 10.69
N ARG A 166 -0.19 10.71 9.62
CA ARG A 166 -1.42 10.15 9.06
C ARG A 166 -1.62 8.76 9.59
N VAL A 167 -2.83 8.49 10.08
CA VAL A 167 -3.21 7.19 10.62
C VAL A 167 -4.24 6.56 9.71
N PHE A 168 -4.01 5.29 9.38
CA PHE A 168 -4.83 4.48 8.51
C PHE A 168 -5.31 3.23 9.24
N ARG A 169 -6.49 2.76 8.88
CA ARG A 169 -7.05 1.48 9.35
C ARG A 169 -6.97 0.45 8.24
N ARG A 170 -6.63 -0.80 8.58
CA ARG A 170 -6.68 -1.92 7.64
C ARG A 170 -8.13 -2.24 7.30
N ILE A 171 -8.42 -2.40 6.02
CA ILE A 171 -9.66 -3.01 5.55
C ILE A 171 -9.39 -4.49 5.30
N PRO A 172 -10.23 -5.41 5.83
CA PRO A 172 -10.12 -6.82 5.51
C PRO A 172 -10.18 -7.03 4.00
N CYS A 173 -9.15 -7.67 3.45
CA CYS A 173 -9.05 -7.95 2.03
C CYS A 173 -8.22 -9.20 1.80
N PHE A 174 -8.46 -9.87 0.69
CA PHE A 174 -7.64 -10.98 0.21
C PHE A 174 -7.16 -10.68 -1.22
N THR A 175 -6.13 -11.40 -1.66
CA THR A 175 -5.56 -11.21 -3.00
C THR A 175 -5.77 -12.44 -3.85
N VAL A 176 -6.25 -12.25 -5.07
CA VAL A 176 -6.36 -13.32 -6.07
C VAL A 176 -5.32 -13.08 -7.16
N VAL A 177 -4.48 -14.09 -7.38
CA VAL A 177 -3.50 -14.12 -8.48
C VAL A 177 -4.04 -15.04 -9.57
N ASN A 178 -4.38 -14.47 -10.73
CA ASN A 178 -4.87 -15.17 -11.90
C ASN A 178 -3.79 -15.28 -13.00
N PRO A 179 -3.01 -16.38 -13.03
CA PRO A 179 -2.02 -16.62 -14.09
C PRO A 179 -2.61 -17.26 -15.36
N LEU A 180 -3.93 -17.48 -15.43
CA LEU A 180 -4.53 -18.36 -16.44
C LEU A 180 -4.69 -17.71 -17.84
N GLY A 181 -4.38 -16.42 -17.97
CA GLY A 181 -4.48 -15.69 -19.24
C GLY A 181 -5.91 -15.47 -19.73
N GLN A 182 -6.92 -15.83 -18.94
CA GLN A 182 -8.34 -15.63 -19.20
C GLN A 182 -9.04 -15.05 -17.97
N ILE A 183 -10.19 -14.40 -18.17
CA ILE A 183 -11.03 -13.89 -17.08
C ILE A 183 -11.65 -15.09 -16.34
N VAL A 184 -11.65 -15.01 -15.01
CA VAL A 184 -12.33 -15.97 -14.12
C VAL A 184 -13.43 -15.22 -13.39
N THR A 185 -14.62 -15.79 -13.29
CA THR A 185 -15.69 -15.22 -12.47
C THR A 185 -15.52 -15.71 -11.04
N MET A 186 -15.61 -14.80 -10.08
CA MET A 186 -15.61 -15.13 -8.66
C MET A 186 -16.93 -14.69 -8.03
N THR A 187 -17.56 -15.58 -7.29
CA THR A 187 -18.70 -15.27 -6.43
C THR A 187 -18.34 -15.62 -5.00
N THR A 188 -18.60 -14.74 -4.05
CA THR A 188 -18.43 -15.05 -2.62
C THR A 188 -19.76 -15.11 -1.89
N TYR A 189 -19.78 -15.88 -0.81
CA TYR A 189 -20.91 -16.04 0.09
C TYR A 189 -20.44 -15.88 1.53
N ASP A 190 -21.37 -15.45 2.39
CA ASP A 190 -21.15 -15.51 3.83
C ASP A 190 -20.94 -16.98 4.24
N LYS A 191 -19.97 -17.24 5.10
CA LYS A 191 -19.67 -18.60 5.58
C LYS A 191 -20.87 -19.26 6.27
N ASP A 192 -21.73 -18.46 6.89
CA ASP A 192 -22.92 -18.95 7.57
C ASP A 192 -24.12 -19.14 6.60
N ASP A 193 -24.01 -18.71 5.34
CA ASP A 193 -25.02 -18.94 4.29
C ASP A 193 -24.85 -20.32 3.64
N PHE A 194 -25.19 -21.36 4.38
CA PHE A 194 -25.10 -22.76 3.90
C PHE A 194 -25.93 -23.06 2.64
N MET A 195 -26.87 -22.18 2.28
CA MET A 195 -27.69 -22.32 1.08
C MET A 195 -27.13 -21.56 -0.12
N GLU A 196 -26.07 -20.76 0.06
CA GLU A 196 -25.50 -19.89 -0.97
C GLU A 196 -26.60 -19.03 -1.63
N ALA A 197 -27.58 -18.61 -0.83
CA ALA A 197 -28.80 -17.99 -1.32
C ALA A 197 -28.59 -16.52 -1.69
N LEU A 198 -27.62 -15.86 -1.06
CA LEU A 198 -27.32 -14.44 -1.25
C LEU A 198 -25.83 -14.23 -1.45
N SER A 199 -25.43 -13.93 -2.69
CA SER A 199 -24.04 -13.58 -2.98
C SER A 199 -23.62 -12.33 -2.21
N SER A 200 -22.43 -12.42 -1.62
CA SER A 200 -21.75 -11.32 -0.94
C SER A 200 -21.08 -10.39 -1.95
N MET A 201 -20.43 -10.97 -2.95
CA MET A 201 -19.78 -10.25 -4.04
C MET A 201 -19.78 -11.12 -5.30
N GLU A 202 -19.91 -10.48 -6.46
CA GLU A 202 -19.64 -11.07 -7.77
C GLU A 202 -18.61 -10.20 -8.49
N LYS A 203 -17.54 -10.83 -9.00
CA LYS A 203 -16.43 -10.10 -9.62
C LYS A 203 -15.81 -10.87 -10.77
N GLU A 204 -15.54 -10.17 -11.86
CA GLU A 204 -14.64 -10.65 -12.91
C GLU A 204 -13.18 -10.42 -12.48
N ILE A 205 -12.40 -11.50 -12.46
CA ILE A 205 -10.99 -11.50 -12.11
C ILE A 205 -10.17 -11.57 -13.40
N PRO A 206 -9.64 -10.44 -13.90
CA PRO A 206 -8.79 -10.44 -15.09
C PRO A 206 -7.46 -11.17 -14.81
N PRO A 207 -6.70 -11.53 -15.87
CA PRO A 207 -5.33 -12.02 -15.70
C PRO A 207 -4.47 -11.00 -14.93
N GLY A 208 -3.67 -11.50 -13.99
CA GLY A 208 -2.84 -10.66 -13.12
C GLY A 208 -3.24 -10.78 -11.66
N ILE A 209 -3.19 -9.66 -10.94
CA ILE A 209 -3.42 -9.61 -9.48
C ILE A 209 -4.60 -8.71 -9.20
N THR A 210 -5.52 -9.19 -8.38
CA THR A 210 -6.70 -8.44 -7.93
C THR A 210 -6.77 -8.51 -6.42
N ILE A 211 -6.84 -7.34 -5.76
CA ILE A 211 -7.11 -7.23 -4.33
C ILE A 211 -8.61 -7.03 -4.16
N LEU A 212 -9.22 -7.82 -3.28
CA LEU A 212 -10.66 -7.85 -3.09
C LEU A 212 -10.96 -7.63 -1.60
N GLU A 213 -11.80 -6.63 -1.34
CA GLU A 213 -12.32 -6.36 -0.01
C GLU A 213 -13.47 -7.33 0.29
N PHE A 214 -13.60 -7.73 1.55
CA PHE A 214 -14.78 -8.49 1.99
C PHE A 214 -16.02 -7.61 1.97
N LYS A 215 -17.22 -8.22 1.98
CA LYS A 215 -18.50 -7.48 1.99
C LYS A 215 -18.63 -6.51 3.17
N ASN A 216 -18.02 -6.83 4.31
CA ASN A 216 -18.06 -6.03 5.53
C ASN A 216 -16.68 -5.92 6.16
N VAL A 217 -16.42 -4.81 6.85
CA VAL A 217 -15.16 -4.53 7.56
C VAL A 217 -14.95 -5.38 8.82
N ASN A 218 -15.95 -6.15 9.24
CA ASN A 218 -15.91 -6.96 10.47
C ASN A 218 -15.83 -8.47 10.19
N ILE A 219 -15.74 -8.88 8.93
CA ILE A 219 -15.55 -10.28 8.54
C ILE A 219 -14.15 -10.46 8.01
N ASP A 220 -13.55 -11.59 8.35
CA ASP A 220 -12.20 -12.00 7.96
C ASP A 220 -12.21 -13.30 7.14
N GLU A 221 -13.41 -13.84 6.84
CA GLU A 221 -13.62 -15.08 6.12
C GLU A 221 -14.92 -15.05 5.28
N GLU A 222 -14.87 -15.58 4.06
CA GLU A 222 -16.00 -15.82 3.15
C GLU A 222 -15.75 -17.13 2.38
N GLN A 223 -16.81 -17.75 1.86
CA GLN A 223 -16.65 -18.87 0.92
C GLN A 223 -16.59 -18.31 -0.51
N ALA A 224 -15.57 -18.67 -1.29
CA ALA A 224 -15.41 -18.21 -2.66
C ALA A 224 -15.57 -19.34 -3.67
N PHE A 225 -16.30 -19.07 -4.74
CA PHE A 225 -16.46 -19.92 -5.91
C PHE A 225 -15.84 -19.24 -7.12
N PHE A 226 -14.85 -19.89 -7.70
CA PHE A 226 -14.21 -19.47 -8.95
C PHE A 226 -14.75 -20.31 -10.09
N SER A 227 -15.30 -19.67 -11.12
CA SER A 227 -15.83 -20.35 -12.32
C SER A 227 -15.07 -19.92 -13.57
N LEU A 228 -14.60 -20.91 -14.34
CA LEU A 228 -14.00 -20.70 -15.65
C LEU A 228 -15.07 -20.54 -16.73
N PRO A 229 -14.75 -19.91 -17.88
CA PRO A 229 -15.67 -19.82 -19.02
C PRO A 229 -16.13 -21.18 -19.58
N ASP A 230 -15.38 -22.25 -19.31
CA ASP A 230 -15.72 -23.62 -19.72
C ASP A 230 -16.65 -24.37 -18.73
N GLY A 231 -17.08 -23.69 -17.66
CA GLY A 231 -18.01 -24.23 -16.66
C GLY A 231 -17.35 -25.02 -15.53
N ARG A 232 -16.01 -25.15 -15.50
CA ARG A 232 -15.32 -25.75 -14.36
C ARG A 232 -15.24 -24.79 -13.18
N GLU A 233 -15.34 -25.34 -11.98
CA GLU A 233 -15.44 -24.57 -10.74
C GLU A 233 -14.39 -25.00 -9.71
N TRP A 234 -13.99 -24.06 -8.86
CA TRP A 234 -13.16 -24.29 -7.70
C TRP A 234 -13.70 -23.48 -6.52
N ASP A 235 -14.07 -24.19 -5.45
CA ASP A 235 -14.49 -23.64 -4.17
C ASP A 235 -13.33 -23.60 -3.15
N VAL A 236 -13.28 -22.54 -2.34
CA VAL A 236 -12.31 -22.40 -1.25
C VAL A 236 -12.78 -21.35 -0.25
N ASP A 237 -12.48 -21.54 1.03
CA ASP A 237 -12.62 -20.50 2.05
C ASP A 237 -11.51 -19.45 1.87
N VAL A 238 -11.91 -18.18 1.76
CA VAL A 238 -11.00 -17.04 1.61
C VAL A 238 -10.83 -16.29 2.93
N TYR A 239 -9.59 -16.00 3.33
CA TYR A 239 -9.24 -15.33 4.58
C TYR A 239 -8.60 -13.96 4.35
N SER A 240 -8.85 -13.03 5.27
CA SER A 240 -8.23 -11.70 5.24
C SER A 240 -6.70 -11.79 5.39
N GLY A 241 -5.99 -11.12 4.48
CA GLY A 241 -4.53 -11.12 4.37
C GLY A 241 -3.97 -12.21 3.44
N ASP A 242 -4.77 -13.22 3.07
CA ASP A 242 -4.30 -14.37 2.31
C ASP A 242 -4.22 -14.10 0.79
N ILE A 243 -3.37 -14.90 0.14
CA ILE A 243 -3.12 -14.87 -1.30
C ILE A 243 -3.58 -16.18 -1.94
N TYR A 244 -4.50 -16.09 -2.88
CA TYR A 244 -5.10 -17.20 -3.61
C TYR A 244 -4.61 -17.20 -5.06
N THR A 245 -3.67 -18.09 -5.37
CA THR A 245 -3.21 -18.30 -6.74
C THR A 245 -4.10 -19.30 -7.47
N LEU A 246 -4.80 -18.84 -8.51
CA LEU A 246 -5.64 -19.68 -9.36
C LEU A 246 -4.77 -20.70 -10.10
N ASN A 247 -5.17 -21.96 -10.01
CA ASN A 247 -4.49 -23.05 -10.67
C ASN A 247 -5.50 -23.91 -11.42
N ILE A 248 -5.30 -24.05 -12.73
CA ILE A 248 -6.22 -24.78 -13.62
C ILE A 248 -6.52 -26.21 -13.16
N LYS A 249 -5.62 -26.84 -12.37
CA LYS A 249 -5.79 -28.19 -11.83
C LYS A 249 -6.76 -28.28 -10.65
N LYS A 250 -7.07 -27.16 -9.99
CA LYS A 250 -8.04 -27.11 -8.89
C LYS A 250 -9.48 -27.06 -9.38
N PHE A 251 -9.70 -26.57 -10.60
CA PHE A 251 -11.01 -26.46 -11.23
C PHE A 251 -11.51 -27.83 -11.70
N ARG A 252 -12.71 -28.20 -11.27
CA ARG A 252 -13.38 -29.47 -11.55
C ARG A 252 -14.70 -29.24 -12.24
N ASN A 253 -15.18 -30.23 -12.98
CA ASN A 253 -16.58 -30.24 -13.41
C ASN A 253 -17.43 -30.63 -12.20
N ASN A 254 -18.53 -29.90 -11.97
CA ASN A 254 -19.63 -30.40 -11.14
C ASN A 254 -20.28 -31.64 -11.77
#